data_AF-A0A2E2TN37-F1
#
_entry.id   AF-A0A2E2TN37-F1
#
_cell.length_a   1.000
_cell.length_b   1.000
_cell.length_c   1.000
_cell.angle_alpha   90.00
_cell.angle_beta   90.00
_cell.angle_gamma   90.00
#
_symmetry.space_group_name_H-M   'P 1'
#
loop_
_entity.id
_entity.type
_entity.pdbx_description
1 polymer ?
#
loop_
_entity_poly.entity_id
_entity_poly.type
_entity_poly.pdbx_seq_one_letter_code
_entity_poly.pdbx_strand_id
1 'polypeptide(L)'
;MINLTALFQLIMAIVMTLVVFSVFVSYLRTRQKEVLGMMLFFIWVALYAYTQSLPFYLSGGDLRIMGIWFIVSAILIYFVHFHIFFTKFVAAREAILKYRPYILGVIVFAIISTLFFSFQEIREPIIDDSGFIFWNAHPFVRWTLAVASIVWGSVFGFVLFQTARIAESKIARAKAYVLSLDGFAWGIASFFYFPSESAANTAIAFILALVSFFATAIVFWWARIVGRRQENRIDTNV
;
A
#
# COMPACT_ATOMS: atom_id res chain seq x y z
N MET A 1 2.41 -13.26 -24.71
CA MET A 1 1.19 -12.97 -23.93
C MET A 1 1.53 -11.90 -22.90
N ILE A 2 0.70 -10.86 -22.72
CA ILE A 2 0.93 -9.84 -21.69
C ILE A 2 0.49 -10.43 -20.35
N ASN A 3 1.36 -10.39 -19.34
CA ASN A 3 0.98 -10.77 -17.99
C ASN A 3 0.31 -9.59 -17.27
N LEU A 4 -0.98 -9.73 -16.97
CA LEU A 4 -1.81 -8.68 -16.39
C LEU A 4 -1.44 -8.37 -14.94
N THR A 5 -1.04 -9.37 -14.15
CA THR A 5 -0.60 -9.14 -12.76
C THR A 5 0.66 -8.30 -12.74
N ALA A 6 1.68 -8.69 -13.50
CA ALA A 6 2.93 -7.92 -13.59
C ALA A 6 2.67 -6.51 -14.12
N LEU A 7 1.76 -6.34 -15.10
CA LEU A 7 1.40 -5.04 -15.64
C LEU A 7 0.70 -4.14 -14.61
N PHE A 8 -0.32 -4.65 -13.93
CA PHE A 8 -1.05 -3.87 -12.92
C PHE A 8 -0.16 -3.51 -11.72
N GLN A 9 0.70 -4.42 -11.29
CA GLN A 9 1.71 -4.14 -10.26
C GLN A 9 2.69 -3.05 -10.73
N LEU A 10 3.13 -3.07 -11.99
CA LEU A 10 4.00 -2.03 -12.55
C LEU A 10 3.31 -0.66 -12.59
N ILE A 11 2.05 -0.62 -13.03
CA ILE A 11 1.25 0.62 -13.04
C ILE A 11 1.11 1.15 -11.62
N MET A 12 0.79 0.29 -10.66
CA MET A 12 0.70 0.64 -9.24
C MET A 12 2.03 1.21 -8.72
N ALA A 13 3.16 0.59 -9.06
CA ALA A 13 4.49 1.07 -8.67
C ALA A 13 4.79 2.47 -9.20
N ILE A 14 4.44 2.73 -10.46
CA ILE A 14 4.61 4.04 -11.11
C ILE A 14 3.72 5.09 -10.43
N VAL A 15 2.44 4.79 -10.21
CA VAL A 15 1.50 5.69 -9.53
C VAL A 15 1.99 6.04 -8.13
N MET A 16 2.46 5.05 -7.36
CA MET A 16 3.02 5.27 -6.03
C MET A 16 4.29 6.11 -6.06
N THR A 17 5.16 5.92 -7.04
CA THR A 17 6.35 6.77 -7.23
C THR A 17 5.97 8.24 -7.49
N LEU A 18 4.91 8.49 -8.27
CA LEU A 18 4.38 9.84 -8.48
C LEU A 18 3.81 10.44 -7.19
N VAL A 19 3.15 9.63 -6.36
CA VAL A 19 2.68 10.06 -5.02
C VAL A 19 3.87 10.39 -4.12
N VAL A 20 4.89 9.52 -4.04
CA VAL A 20 6.13 9.76 -3.29
C VAL A 20 6.73 11.11 -3.66
N PHE A 21 6.86 11.41 -4.96
CA PHE A 21 7.39 12.69 -5.43
C PHE A 21 6.54 13.89 -4.95
N SER A 22 5.20 13.77 -5.02
CA SER A 22 4.29 14.82 -4.54
C SER A 22 4.41 15.06 -3.03
N VAL A 23 4.54 13.99 -2.25
CA VAL A 23 4.75 14.04 -0.80
C VAL A 23 6.13 14.63 -0.47
N PHE A 24 7.18 14.22 -1.20
CA PHE A 24 8.53 14.75 -1.01
C PHE A 24 8.59 16.27 -1.22
N VAL A 25 7.95 16.79 -2.26
CA VAL A 25 7.85 18.25 -2.47
C VAL A 25 7.10 18.92 -1.32
N SER A 26 6.05 18.30 -0.80
CA SER A 26 5.33 18.80 0.38
C SER A 26 6.22 18.79 1.64
N TYR A 27 7.08 17.78 1.79
CA TYR A 27 8.04 17.70 2.89
C TYR A 27 9.12 18.78 2.80
N LEU A 28 9.66 19.06 1.60
CA LEU A 28 10.68 20.11 1.44
C LEU A 28 10.17 21.49 1.90
N ARG A 29 8.86 21.75 1.75
CA ARG A 29 8.20 22.99 2.18
C ARG A 29 7.90 23.01 3.68
N THR A 30 7.34 21.93 4.21
CA THR A 30 6.81 21.90 5.59
C THR A 30 7.83 21.44 6.63
N ARG A 31 8.82 20.64 6.21
CA ARG A 31 9.81 19.95 7.06
C ARG A 31 9.20 19.13 8.21
N GLN A 32 7.92 18.78 8.10
CA GLN A 32 7.21 17.98 9.10
C GLN A 32 7.59 16.51 9.00
N LYS A 33 7.95 15.89 10.12
CA LYS A 33 8.36 14.47 10.19
C LYS A 33 7.22 13.51 9.81
N GLU A 34 5.98 13.93 10.03
CA GLU A 34 4.77 13.19 9.69
C GLU A 34 4.61 13.04 8.17
N VAL A 35 4.97 14.08 7.41
CA VAL A 35 4.97 14.05 5.93
C VAL A 35 6.09 13.13 5.42
N LEU A 36 7.26 13.13 6.07
CA LEU A 36 8.33 12.20 5.77
C LEU A 36 7.91 10.74 6.04
N GLY A 37 7.19 10.50 7.13
CA GLY A 37 6.59 9.19 7.41
C GLY A 37 5.69 8.72 6.28
N MET A 38 4.73 9.56 5.86
CA MET A 38 3.86 9.25 4.72
C MET A 38 4.63 9.01 3.42
N MET A 39 5.75 9.71 3.20
CA MET A 39 6.62 9.46 2.05
C MET A 39 7.23 8.05 2.12
N LEU A 40 7.77 7.65 3.28
CA LEU A 40 8.33 6.31 3.50
C LEU A 40 7.26 5.23 3.29
N PHE A 41 6.03 5.46 3.77
CA PHE A 41 4.90 4.57 3.49
C PHE A 41 4.77 4.29 2.00
N PHE A 42 4.60 5.34 1.18
CA PHE A 42 4.44 5.17 -0.28
C PHE A 42 5.67 4.60 -0.98
N ILE A 43 6.88 4.83 -0.45
CA ILE A 43 8.10 4.17 -0.94
C ILE A 43 7.99 2.66 -0.74
N TRP A 44 7.57 2.20 0.44
CA TRP A 44 7.40 0.76 0.70
C TRP A 44 6.33 0.13 -0.20
N VAL A 45 5.23 0.83 -0.45
CA VAL A 45 4.20 0.39 -1.42
C VAL A 45 4.80 0.26 -2.82
N ALA A 46 5.54 1.28 -3.28
CA ALA A 46 6.15 1.28 -4.60
C ALA A 46 7.16 0.15 -4.75
N LEU A 47 8.01 -0.07 -3.75
CA LEU A 47 8.97 -1.18 -3.74
C LEU A 47 8.27 -2.54 -3.74
N TYR A 48 7.22 -2.72 -2.94
CA TYR A 48 6.39 -3.93 -2.97
C TYR A 48 5.87 -4.19 -4.39
N ALA A 49 5.30 -3.18 -5.03
CA ALA A 49 4.75 -3.28 -6.39
C ALA A 49 5.85 -3.57 -7.44
N TYR A 50 7.00 -2.89 -7.36
CA TYR A 50 8.13 -3.12 -8.27
C TYR A 50 8.72 -4.52 -8.13
N THR A 51 8.85 -5.03 -6.91
CA THR A 51 9.36 -6.39 -6.67
C THR A 51 8.40 -7.47 -7.15
N GLN A 52 7.11 -7.16 -7.25
CA GLN A 52 6.10 -8.04 -7.84
C GLN A 52 6.06 -8.00 -9.38
N SER A 53 6.52 -6.90 -10.01
CA SER A 53 6.42 -6.70 -11.46
C SER A 53 7.74 -6.86 -12.22
N LEU A 54 8.81 -6.18 -11.79
CA LEU A 54 10.06 -6.08 -12.54
C LEU A 54 10.75 -7.42 -12.74
N PRO A 55 10.83 -8.33 -11.74
CA PRO A 55 11.48 -9.61 -11.93
C PRO A 55 10.86 -10.43 -13.07
N PHE A 56 9.55 -10.37 -13.28
CA PHE A 56 8.90 -11.05 -14.41
C PHE A 56 9.45 -10.54 -15.75
N TYR A 57 9.49 -9.22 -15.94
CA TYR A 57 9.95 -8.62 -17.20
C TYR A 57 11.46 -8.75 -17.42
N LEU A 58 12.25 -8.65 -16.35
CA LEU A 58 13.72 -8.67 -16.44
C LEU A 58 14.30 -10.07 -16.59
N SER A 59 13.61 -11.10 -16.07
CA SER A 59 14.04 -12.50 -16.17
C SER A 59 13.50 -13.24 -17.39
N GLY A 60 12.71 -12.57 -18.25
CA GLY A 60 12.01 -13.24 -19.34
C GLY A 60 10.89 -14.18 -18.88
N GLY A 61 10.33 -13.95 -17.69
CA GLY A 61 9.22 -14.74 -17.13
C GLY A 61 9.62 -15.98 -16.34
N ASP A 62 10.85 -16.05 -15.82
CA ASP A 62 11.32 -17.16 -14.98
C ASP A 62 10.52 -17.22 -13.67
N LEU A 63 9.68 -18.27 -13.54
CA LEU A 63 8.79 -18.48 -12.40
C LEU A 63 9.54 -18.71 -11.09
N ARG A 64 10.73 -19.31 -11.13
CA ARG A 64 11.55 -19.52 -9.94
C ARG A 64 12.08 -18.20 -9.41
N ILE A 65 12.56 -17.33 -10.30
CA ILE A 65 12.96 -15.97 -9.93
C ILE A 65 11.76 -15.21 -9.34
N MET A 66 10.58 -15.30 -9.97
CA MET A 66 9.37 -14.69 -9.42
C MET A 66 9.02 -15.19 -8.00
N GLY A 67 9.13 -16.49 -7.75
CA GLY A 67 8.90 -17.08 -6.42
C GLY A 67 9.83 -16.52 -5.34
N ILE A 68 11.11 -16.27 -5.67
CA ILE A 68 12.07 -15.64 -4.75
C ILE A 68 11.65 -14.18 -4.46
N TRP A 69 11.30 -13.43 -5.50
CA TRP A 69 10.91 -12.02 -5.35
C TRP A 69 9.55 -11.84 -4.66
N PHE A 70 8.69 -12.85 -4.69
CA PHE A 70 7.51 -12.89 -3.83
C PHE A 70 7.89 -12.79 -2.34
N ILE A 71 8.91 -13.51 -1.89
CA ILE A 71 9.37 -13.46 -0.49
C ILE A 71 9.84 -12.05 -0.14
N VAL A 72 10.61 -11.41 -1.04
CA VAL A 72 11.07 -10.03 -0.87
C VAL A 72 9.88 -9.07 -0.77
N SER A 73 8.89 -9.22 -1.65
CA SER A 73 7.69 -8.39 -1.61
C SER A 73 6.86 -8.61 -0.34
N ALA A 74 6.81 -9.84 0.18
CA ALA A 74 6.13 -10.15 1.42
C ALA A 74 6.81 -9.46 2.61
N ILE A 75 8.14 -9.38 2.62
CA ILE A 75 8.88 -8.58 3.61
C ILE A 75 8.53 -7.08 3.48
N LEU A 76 8.47 -6.57 2.25
CA LEU A 76 8.14 -5.17 1.98
C LEU A 76 6.72 -4.80 2.43
N ILE A 77 5.73 -5.66 2.21
CA ILE A 77 4.36 -5.40 2.70
C ILE A 77 4.31 -5.39 4.23
N TYR A 78 5.20 -6.11 4.93
CA TYR A 78 5.29 -6.00 6.38
C TYR A 78 5.90 -4.68 6.86
N PHE A 79 6.83 -4.07 6.12
CA PHE A 79 7.25 -2.70 6.40
C PHE A 79 6.11 -1.70 6.22
N VAL A 80 5.24 -1.90 5.23
CA VAL A 80 3.99 -1.13 5.07
C VAL A 80 3.10 -1.32 6.31
N HIS A 81 2.90 -2.58 6.75
CA HIS A 81 2.08 -2.88 7.91
C HIS A 81 2.62 -2.24 9.20
N PHE A 82 3.93 -2.27 9.42
CA PHE A 82 4.54 -1.68 10.60
C PHE A 82 4.51 -0.15 10.62
N HIS A 83 4.51 0.49 9.44
CA HIS A 83 4.58 1.94 9.33
C HIS A 83 3.55 2.66 10.21
N ILE A 84 2.32 2.13 10.25
CA ILE A 84 1.21 2.74 11.00
C ILE A 84 1.53 2.94 12.49
N PHE A 85 2.26 2.02 13.12
CA PHE A 85 2.57 2.09 14.55
C PHE A 85 3.68 3.08 14.90
N PHE A 86 4.44 3.51 13.89
CA PHE A 86 5.46 4.55 14.04
C PHE A 86 4.92 5.95 13.70
N THR A 87 3.71 6.03 13.15
CA THR A 87 3.05 7.32 12.91
C THR A 87 2.40 7.86 14.19
N LYS A 88 2.64 9.13 14.48
CA LYS A 88 2.03 9.81 15.65
C LYS A 88 0.50 9.85 15.59
N PHE A 89 -0.09 9.71 14.40
CA PHE A 89 -1.55 9.64 14.20
C PHE A 89 -2.19 8.50 15.00
N VAL A 90 -1.49 7.37 15.14
CA VAL A 90 -1.97 6.22 15.92
C VAL A 90 -1.71 6.36 17.41
N ALA A 91 -0.58 6.96 17.78
CA ALA A 91 -0.23 7.20 19.18
C ALA A 91 -1.21 8.16 19.89
N ALA A 92 -1.97 8.97 19.14
CA ALA A 92 -2.92 9.94 19.68
C ALA A 92 -4.34 9.40 19.91
N ARG A 93 -4.60 8.09 19.69
CA ARG A 93 -5.95 7.52 19.75
C ARG A 93 -6.05 6.41 20.79
N GLU A 94 -6.69 6.70 21.92
CA GLU A 94 -6.89 5.77 23.04
C GLU A 94 -7.48 4.43 22.64
N ALA A 95 -8.49 4.43 21.77
CA ALA A 95 -9.12 3.22 21.26
C ALA A 95 -8.12 2.29 20.56
N ILE A 96 -7.18 2.84 19.78
CA ILE A 96 -6.18 2.04 19.06
C ILE A 96 -5.05 1.62 19.99
N LEU A 97 -4.66 2.47 20.94
CA LEU A 97 -3.68 2.11 21.96
C LEU A 97 -4.15 0.90 22.78
N LYS A 98 -5.44 0.82 23.11
CA LYS A 98 -6.04 -0.34 23.81
C LYS A 98 -5.89 -1.64 23.03
N TYR A 99 -6.12 -1.61 21.70
CA TYR A 99 -6.07 -2.80 20.86
C TYR A 99 -4.70 -3.04 20.19
N ARG A 100 -3.76 -2.10 20.30
CA ARG A 100 -2.44 -2.14 19.67
C ARG A 100 -1.69 -3.46 19.90
N PRO A 101 -1.64 -4.05 21.11
CA PRO A 101 -0.94 -5.32 21.32
C PRO A 101 -1.53 -6.47 20.48
N TYR A 102 -2.86 -6.50 20.33
CA TYR A 102 -3.54 -7.52 19.54
C TYR A 102 -3.30 -7.32 18.04
N ILE A 103 -3.37 -6.08 17.55
CA ILE A 103 -3.11 -5.76 16.14
C ILE A 103 -1.65 -6.09 15.79
N LEU A 104 -0.70 -5.72 16.64
CA LEU A 104 0.71 -6.08 16.49
C LEU A 104 0.90 -7.59 16.55
N GLY A 105 0.22 -8.29 17.46
CA GLY A 105 0.25 -9.75 17.55
C GLY A 105 -0.17 -10.42 16.25
N VAL A 106 -1.26 -9.96 15.62
CA VAL A 106 -1.71 -10.47 14.30
C VAL A 106 -0.66 -10.23 13.22
N ILE A 107 -0.06 -9.04 13.15
CA ILE A 107 0.94 -8.70 12.13
C ILE A 107 2.24 -9.49 12.35
N VAL A 108 2.75 -9.57 13.59
CA VAL A 108 3.94 -10.34 13.94
C VAL A 108 3.73 -11.83 13.67
N PHE A 109 2.56 -12.36 14.02
CA PHE A 109 2.20 -13.73 13.71
C PHE A 109 2.24 -14.00 12.20
N ALA A 110 1.60 -13.13 11.41
CA ALA A 110 1.62 -13.24 9.95
C ALA A 110 3.05 -13.18 9.38
N ILE A 111 3.91 -12.30 9.90
CA ILE A 111 5.33 -12.23 9.51
C ILE A 111 6.03 -13.55 9.75
N ILE A 112 5.96 -14.05 10.99
CA ILE A 112 6.66 -15.27 11.37
C ILE A 112 6.15 -16.44 10.54
N SER A 113 4.84 -16.58 10.36
CA SER A 113 4.28 -17.66 9.55
C SER A 113 4.66 -17.54 8.08
N THR A 114 4.55 -16.36 7.47
CA THR A 114 4.93 -16.14 6.08
C THR A 114 6.40 -16.46 5.86
N LEU A 115 7.30 -15.91 6.66
CA LEU A 115 8.74 -16.17 6.50
C LEU A 115 9.05 -17.65 6.73
N PHE A 116 8.52 -18.26 7.79
CA PHE A 116 8.77 -19.67 8.08
C PHE A 116 8.36 -20.58 6.90
N PHE A 117 7.12 -20.49 6.44
CA PHE A 117 6.63 -21.34 5.36
C PHE A 117 7.26 -20.99 4.00
N SER A 118 7.52 -19.71 3.70
CA SER A 118 8.13 -19.31 2.44
C SER A 118 9.61 -19.70 2.32
N PHE A 119 10.35 -19.80 3.43
CA PHE A 119 11.74 -20.27 3.40
C PHE A 119 11.88 -21.79 3.46
N GLN A 120 10.88 -22.51 4.00
CA GLN A 120 10.88 -23.98 3.98
C GLN A 120 10.66 -24.54 2.58
N GLU A 121 9.76 -23.93 1.80
CA GLU A 121 9.41 -24.40 0.47
C GLU A 121 9.11 -23.21 -0.44
N ILE A 122 10.05 -22.91 -1.35
CA ILE A 122 9.83 -21.91 -2.39
C ILE A 122 8.95 -22.56 -3.47
N ARG A 123 7.69 -22.13 -3.53
CA ARG A 123 6.74 -22.59 -4.54
C ARG A 123 6.68 -21.60 -5.70
N GLU A 124 6.76 -22.13 -6.91
CA GLU A 124 6.63 -21.34 -8.13
C GLU A 124 5.19 -20.83 -8.29
N PRO A 125 4.98 -19.58 -8.72
CA PRO A 125 3.66 -19.06 -9.00
C PRO A 125 3.05 -19.75 -10.22
N ILE A 126 1.72 -19.75 -10.29
CA ILE A 126 0.94 -20.30 -11.41
C ILE A 126 0.44 -19.14 -12.26
N ILE A 127 0.59 -19.23 -13.57
CA ILE A 127 0.03 -18.25 -14.51
C ILE A 127 -1.16 -18.90 -15.21
N ASP A 128 -2.34 -18.27 -15.17
CA ASP A 128 -3.49 -18.75 -15.95
C ASP A 128 -3.46 -18.28 -17.41
N ASP A 129 -4.38 -18.83 -18.20
CA ASP A 129 -4.59 -18.46 -19.61
C ASP A 129 -5.02 -17.00 -19.79
N SER A 130 -5.56 -16.37 -18.75
CA SER A 130 -5.93 -14.95 -18.75
C SER A 130 -4.73 -14.02 -18.46
N GLY A 131 -3.55 -14.58 -18.15
CA GLY A 131 -2.34 -13.83 -17.85
C GLY A 131 -2.25 -13.32 -16.41
N PHE A 132 -3.02 -13.86 -15.47
CA PHE A 132 -2.90 -13.58 -14.04
C PHE A 132 -1.92 -14.53 -13.35
N ILE A 133 -1.18 -13.99 -12.39
CA ILE A 133 -0.24 -14.74 -11.56
C ILE A 133 -0.91 -15.01 -10.21
N PHE A 134 -1.02 -16.28 -9.89
CA PHE A 134 -1.45 -16.77 -8.58
C PHE A 134 -0.21 -17.22 -7.80
N TRP A 135 0.02 -16.56 -6.68
CA TRP A 135 1.11 -16.93 -5.79
C TRP A 135 0.78 -18.26 -5.15
N ASN A 136 1.44 -19.33 -5.59
CA ASN A 136 1.24 -20.68 -5.10
C ASN A 136 1.85 -20.89 -3.70
N ALA A 137 1.70 -19.92 -2.80
CA ALA A 137 2.15 -20.03 -1.43
C ALA A 137 1.30 -21.07 -0.67
N HIS A 138 1.84 -21.57 0.44
CA HIS A 138 1.09 -22.42 1.37
C HIS A 138 -0.23 -21.72 1.78
N PRO A 139 -1.38 -22.43 1.84
CA PRO A 139 -2.68 -21.81 2.13
C PRO A 139 -2.67 -20.95 3.39
N PHE A 140 -1.95 -21.41 4.42
CA PHE A 140 -1.77 -20.66 5.65
C PHE A 140 -1.15 -19.26 5.41
N VAL A 141 -0.12 -19.17 4.57
CA VAL A 141 0.56 -17.91 4.23
C VAL A 141 -0.38 -16.95 3.51
N ARG A 142 -1.16 -17.47 2.54
CA ARG A 142 -2.13 -16.68 1.78
C ARG A 142 -3.17 -16.03 2.70
N TRP A 143 -3.74 -16.84 3.61
CA TRP A 143 -4.74 -16.37 4.57
C TRP A 143 -4.14 -15.43 5.63
N THR A 144 -2.94 -15.71 6.15
CA THR A 144 -2.32 -14.82 7.13
C THR A 144 -1.97 -13.46 6.53
N LEU A 145 -1.49 -13.41 5.29
CA LEU A 145 -1.26 -12.14 4.57
C LEU A 145 -2.57 -11.38 4.36
N ALA A 146 -3.62 -12.07 3.90
CA ALA A 146 -4.94 -11.49 3.71
C ALA A 146 -5.51 -10.87 5.00
N VAL A 147 -5.47 -11.62 6.10
CA VAL A 147 -5.98 -11.19 7.41
C VAL A 147 -5.15 -10.05 7.98
N ALA A 148 -3.81 -10.13 7.90
CA ALA A 148 -2.94 -9.04 8.35
C ALA A 148 -3.19 -7.75 7.57
N SER A 149 -3.32 -7.84 6.25
CA SER A 149 -3.58 -6.68 5.40
C SER A 149 -4.96 -6.07 5.61
N ILE A 150 -6.03 -6.86 5.80
CA ILE A 150 -7.36 -6.30 6.07
C ILE A 150 -7.46 -5.67 7.45
N VAL A 151 -6.83 -6.27 8.47
CA VAL A 151 -6.75 -5.70 9.82
C VAL A 151 -5.97 -4.39 9.78
N TRP A 152 -4.79 -4.40 9.16
CA TRP A 152 -3.97 -3.20 9.01
C TRP A 152 -4.70 -2.11 8.23
N GLY A 153 -5.29 -2.44 7.07
CA GLY A 153 -5.99 -1.50 6.20
C GLY A 153 -7.19 -0.86 6.90
N SER A 154 -7.92 -1.65 7.70
CA SER A 154 -9.03 -1.14 8.52
C SER A 154 -8.57 -0.16 9.59
N VAL A 155 -7.46 -0.46 10.27
CA VAL A 155 -6.88 0.44 11.29
C VAL A 155 -6.34 1.71 10.64
N PHE A 156 -5.61 1.59 9.53
CA PHE A 156 -5.09 2.73 8.75
C PHE A 156 -6.22 3.63 8.25
N GLY A 157 -7.21 3.01 7.62
CA GLY A 157 -8.40 3.68 7.12
C GLY A 157 -9.14 4.45 8.22
N PHE A 158 -9.37 3.80 9.36
CA PHE A 158 -10.06 4.42 10.49
C PHE A 158 -9.27 5.59 11.10
N VAL A 159 -7.96 5.44 11.32
CA VAL A 159 -7.10 6.50 11.86
C VAL A 159 -7.18 7.77 11.01
N LEU A 160 -7.05 7.60 9.70
CA LEU A 160 -7.04 8.72 8.77
C LEU A 160 -8.42 9.32 8.57
N PHE A 161 -9.48 8.51 8.66
CA PHE A 161 -10.86 9.01 8.68
C PHE A 161 -11.07 9.96 9.86
N GLN A 162 -10.66 9.55 11.06
CA GLN A 162 -10.75 10.40 12.25
C GLN A 162 -9.87 11.64 12.13
N THR A 163 -8.69 11.52 11.52
CA THR A 163 -7.78 12.65 11.27
C THR A 163 -8.39 13.65 10.30
N ALA A 164 -9.11 13.20 9.27
CA ALA A 164 -9.80 14.06 8.32
C ALA A 164 -10.88 14.91 9.02
N ARG A 165 -11.63 14.33 9.97
CA ARG A 165 -12.71 15.02 10.70
C ARG A 165 -12.23 16.20 11.53
N ILE A 166 -11.00 16.14 12.06
CA ILE A 166 -10.42 17.19 12.91
C ILE A 166 -9.49 18.14 12.15
N ALA A 167 -9.20 17.87 10.87
CA ALA A 167 -8.33 18.73 10.07
C ALA A 167 -9.02 20.06 9.73
N GLU A 168 -8.41 21.18 10.13
CA GLU A 168 -8.92 22.53 9.88
C GLU A 168 -8.86 22.92 8.39
N SER A 169 -7.74 22.60 7.72
CA SER A 169 -7.56 22.88 6.31
C SER A 169 -8.38 21.91 5.44
N LYS A 170 -9.18 22.46 4.50
CA LYS A 170 -9.92 21.68 3.50
C LYS A 170 -8.99 20.77 2.68
N ILE A 171 -7.79 21.22 2.37
CA ILE A 171 -6.79 20.45 1.62
C ILE A 171 -6.27 19.28 2.46
N ALA A 172 -5.92 19.52 3.73
CA ALA A 172 -5.46 18.46 4.63
C ALA A 172 -6.55 17.41 4.88
N ARG A 173 -7.80 17.88 5.04
CA ARG A 173 -8.99 17.03 5.15
C ARG A 173 -9.20 16.14 3.93
N ALA A 174 -9.13 16.70 2.72
CA ALA A 174 -9.27 15.93 1.48
C ALA A 174 -8.18 14.85 1.35
N LYS A 175 -6.92 15.20 1.63
CA LYS A 175 -5.80 14.23 1.64
C LYS A 175 -6.05 13.11 2.64
N ALA A 176 -6.47 13.43 3.87
CA ALA A 176 -6.73 12.43 4.90
C ALA A 176 -7.91 11.50 4.55
N TYR A 177 -8.99 12.01 3.95
CA TYR A 177 -10.10 11.16 3.48
C TYR A 177 -9.68 10.20 2.37
N VAL A 178 -8.87 10.67 1.42
CA VAL A 178 -8.40 9.81 0.33
C VAL A 178 -7.41 8.76 0.83
N LEU A 179 -6.50 9.11 1.76
CA LEU A 179 -5.65 8.11 2.41
C LEU A 179 -6.46 7.12 3.26
N SER A 180 -7.57 7.55 3.85
CA SER A 180 -8.48 6.67 4.58
C SER A 180 -9.13 5.64 3.64
N LEU A 181 -9.59 6.10 2.48
CA LEU A 181 -10.09 5.22 1.42
C LEU A 181 -9.04 4.21 0.98
N ASP A 182 -7.77 4.64 0.78
CA ASP A 182 -6.65 3.75 0.47
C ASP A 182 -6.48 2.64 1.50
N GLY A 183 -6.58 2.95 2.79
CA GLY A 183 -6.50 1.95 3.85
C GLY A 183 -7.54 0.85 3.70
N PHE A 184 -8.81 1.24 3.56
CA PHE A 184 -9.91 0.27 3.43
C PHE A 184 -9.84 -0.47 2.09
N ALA A 185 -9.63 0.24 0.99
CA ALA A 185 -9.55 -0.32 -0.35
C ALA A 185 -8.40 -1.33 -0.47
N TRP A 186 -7.21 -1.00 0.07
CA TRP A 186 -6.11 -1.93 0.13
C TRP A 186 -6.45 -3.15 0.97
N GLY A 187 -6.93 -2.95 2.21
CA GLY A 187 -7.24 -4.08 3.09
C GLY A 187 -8.18 -5.09 2.44
N ILE A 188 -9.23 -4.59 1.78
CA ILE A 188 -10.18 -5.41 1.01
C ILE A 188 -9.51 -6.02 -0.23
N ALA A 189 -8.77 -5.25 -1.02
CA ALA A 189 -8.07 -5.73 -2.20
C ALA A 189 -7.10 -6.87 -1.88
N SER A 190 -6.28 -6.73 -0.84
CA SER A 190 -5.37 -7.78 -0.38
C SER A 190 -6.11 -9.03 0.09
N PHE A 191 -7.27 -8.86 0.73
CA PHE A 191 -8.11 -9.99 1.13
C PHE A 191 -8.66 -10.76 -0.08
N PHE A 192 -9.01 -10.07 -1.16
CA PHE A 192 -9.38 -10.71 -2.42
C PHE A 192 -8.18 -11.25 -3.19
N TYR A 193 -6.99 -10.65 -3.07
CA TYR A 193 -5.82 -11.00 -3.86
C TYR A 193 -5.09 -12.25 -3.34
N PHE A 194 -4.67 -12.24 -2.07
CA PHE A 194 -3.76 -13.26 -1.56
C PHE A 194 -4.32 -14.69 -1.54
N PRO A 195 -5.58 -14.94 -1.13
CA PRO A 195 -6.15 -16.28 -1.14
C PRO A 195 -6.81 -16.65 -2.46
N SER A 196 -6.80 -15.76 -3.47
CA SER A 196 -7.51 -15.99 -4.73
C SER A 196 -6.84 -17.08 -5.56
N GLU A 197 -7.69 -17.91 -6.16
CA GLU A 197 -7.38 -18.84 -7.25
C GLU A 197 -8.22 -18.52 -8.50
N SER A 198 -8.82 -17.32 -8.54
CA SER A 198 -9.70 -16.87 -9.61
C SER A 198 -9.22 -15.56 -10.22
N ALA A 199 -9.12 -15.53 -11.56
CA ALA A 199 -8.78 -14.32 -12.32
C ALA A 199 -9.70 -13.14 -11.97
N ALA A 200 -10.99 -13.40 -11.76
CA ALA A 200 -11.96 -12.37 -11.45
C ALA A 200 -11.68 -11.69 -10.09
N ASN A 201 -11.40 -12.48 -9.05
CA ASN A 201 -11.08 -11.94 -7.72
C ASN A 201 -9.77 -11.13 -7.75
N THR A 202 -8.77 -11.64 -8.47
CA THR A 202 -7.48 -10.96 -8.66
C THR A 202 -7.67 -9.64 -9.43
N ALA A 203 -8.48 -9.63 -10.48
CA ALA A 203 -8.80 -8.42 -11.25
C ALA A 203 -9.54 -7.38 -10.39
N ILE A 204 -10.54 -7.80 -9.61
CA ILE A 204 -11.28 -6.91 -8.69
C ILE A 204 -10.32 -6.28 -7.67
N ALA A 205 -9.41 -7.07 -7.10
CA ALA A 205 -8.41 -6.57 -6.17
C ALA A 205 -7.53 -5.48 -6.81
N PHE A 206 -7.04 -5.71 -8.03
CA PHE A 206 -6.24 -4.71 -8.75
C PHE A 206 -7.03 -3.45 -9.08
N ILE A 207 -8.26 -3.58 -9.56
CA ILE A 207 -9.11 -2.44 -9.88
C ILE A 207 -9.36 -1.59 -8.63
N LEU A 208 -9.70 -2.23 -7.51
CA LEU A 208 -9.95 -1.56 -6.24
C LEU A 208 -8.70 -0.80 -5.75
N ALA A 209 -7.54 -1.46 -5.77
CA ALA A 209 -6.28 -0.84 -5.36
C ALA A 209 -5.88 0.32 -6.29
N LEU A 210 -5.92 0.12 -7.61
CA LEU A 210 -5.53 1.14 -8.59
C LEU A 210 -6.43 2.37 -8.52
N VAL A 211 -7.75 2.19 -8.46
CA VAL A 211 -8.70 3.31 -8.36
C VAL A 211 -8.40 4.17 -7.12
N SER A 212 -8.14 3.52 -5.98
CA SER A 212 -7.80 4.22 -4.74
C SER A 212 -6.49 5.01 -4.89
N PHE A 213 -5.45 4.37 -5.40
CA PHE A 213 -4.15 5.00 -5.62
C PHE A 213 -4.16 6.14 -6.64
N PHE A 214 -4.96 6.02 -7.71
CA PHE A 214 -5.19 7.11 -8.64
C PHE A 214 -5.89 8.29 -7.96
N ALA A 215 -6.88 8.04 -7.10
CA ALA A 215 -7.53 9.10 -6.32
C ALA A 215 -6.50 9.83 -5.43
N THR A 216 -5.60 9.10 -4.78
CA THR A 216 -4.49 9.66 -4.00
C THR A 216 -3.57 10.52 -4.83
N ALA A 217 -3.11 10.01 -5.97
CA ALA A 217 -2.29 10.79 -6.89
C ALA A 217 -3.01 12.08 -7.30
N ILE A 218 -4.25 12.00 -7.77
CA ILE A 218 -5.05 13.15 -8.21
C ILE A 218 -5.20 14.18 -7.08
N VAL A 219 -5.62 13.78 -5.88
CA VAL A 219 -5.85 14.72 -4.78
C VAL A 219 -4.55 15.36 -4.31
N PHE A 220 -3.45 14.62 -4.26
CA PHE A 220 -2.17 15.16 -3.82
C PHE A 220 -1.59 16.14 -4.86
N TRP A 221 -1.72 15.84 -6.15
CA TRP A 221 -1.31 16.73 -7.23
C TRP A 221 -2.22 17.96 -7.36
N TRP A 222 -3.55 17.79 -7.25
CA TRP A 222 -4.51 18.90 -7.25
C TRP A 222 -4.25 19.86 -6.07
N ALA A 223 -4.08 19.32 -4.87
CA ALA A 223 -3.75 20.10 -3.67
C ALA A 223 -2.51 20.98 -3.85
N ARG A 224 -1.50 20.47 -4.58
CA ARG A 224 -0.28 21.23 -4.90
C ARG A 224 -0.57 22.39 -5.85
N ILE A 225 -1.39 22.19 -6.88
CA ILE A 225 -1.75 23.23 -7.84
C ILE A 225 -2.54 24.35 -7.13
N VAL A 226 -3.51 23.98 -6.30
CA VAL A 226 -4.34 24.93 -5.56
C VAL A 226 -3.51 25.68 -4.50
N GLY A 227 -2.64 25.00 -3.76
CA GLY A 227 -1.78 25.63 -2.74
C GLY A 227 -0.86 26.70 -3.32
N ARG A 228 -0.23 26.44 -4.49
CA ARG A 228 0.61 27.44 -5.18
C ARG A 228 -0.15 28.70 -5.58
N ARG A 229 -1.42 28.59 -5.99
CA ARG A 229 -2.26 29.74 -6.35
C ARG A 229 -2.62 30.60 -5.15
N GLN A 230 -2.73 30.01 -3.96
CA GLN A 230 -2.99 30.75 -2.72
C GLN A 230 -1.74 31.50 -2.25
N GLU A 231 -0.56 30.87 -2.29
CA GLU A 231 0.73 31.51 -1.98
C GLU A 231 0.97 32.73 -2.88
N ASN A 232 0.87 32.57 -4.21
CA ASN A 232 1.12 33.66 -5.16
C ASN A 232 0.12 34.84 -5.05
N ARG A 233 -1.09 34.62 -4.52
CA ARG A 233 -2.06 35.72 -4.30
C ARG A 233 -1.74 36.56 -3.08
N ILE A 234 -1.03 36.02 -2.10
CA ILE A 234 -0.61 36.75 -0.92
C ILE A 234 0.55 37.67 -1.31
N ASP A 235 1.49 37.17 -2.12
CA ASP A 235 2.68 37.92 -2.55
C ASP A 235 2.37 39.06 -3.54
N THR A 236 1.24 39.02 -4.25
CA THR A 236 0.82 40.09 -5.18
C THR A 236 0.01 41.21 -4.53
N ASN A 237 -0.37 41.06 -3.26
CA ASN A 237 -1.17 42.02 -2.51
C ASN A 237 -0.33 42.80 -1.47
N VAL A 238 1.00 42.70 -1.54
CA VAL A 238 1.99 43.48 -0.79
C VAL A 238 2.69 44.41 -1.76
#